data_AF-A0A9D8MZX0-F1
#
_entry.id   AF-A0A9D8MZX0-F1
#
_cell.length_a   1.000
_cell.length_b   1.000
_cell.length_c   1.000
_cell.angle_alpha   90.00
_cell.angle_beta   90.00
_cell.angle_gamma   90.00
#
_symmetry.space_group_name_H-M   'P 1'
#
loop_
_entity.id
_entity.type
_entity.pdbx_description
1 polymer ?
#
loop_
_entity_poly.entity_id
_entity_poly.type
_entity_poly.pdbx_seq_one_letter_code
_entity_poly.pdbx_strand_id
1 'polypeptide(L)'
;MTELVRNEWGFKGAFLTDYADHRIYMNADQMLRVGGDIRMDGATDNGKFLYETSSNTYKKNLRRAAKDVTYMWLNALAVNAAYNAEENNVPIITAVPKLNFPWWIPVMIGVNVLVAAACSVYLIFTFKKPKPKQ
;
A
#
# COMPACT_ATOMS: atom_id res chain seq x y z
N MET A 1 -18.83 10.80 8.40
CA MET A 1 -18.07 10.32 7.22
C MET A 1 -18.67 9.05 6.64
N THR A 2 -18.71 7.94 7.38
CA THR A 2 -19.15 6.67 6.82
C THR A 2 -20.65 6.62 6.52
N GLU A 3 -21.50 6.99 7.47
CA GLU A 3 -22.96 6.88 7.33
C GLU A 3 -23.51 7.76 6.20
N LEU A 4 -23.45 9.08 6.35
CA LEU A 4 -23.97 10.00 5.34
C LEU A 4 -23.18 9.93 4.02
N VAL A 5 -21.88 10.26 4.05
CA VAL A 5 -21.15 10.55 2.80
C VAL A 5 -20.85 9.28 1.99
N ARG A 6 -20.50 8.17 2.65
CA ARG A 6 -20.19 6.91 1.95
C ARG A 6 -21.42 6.05 1.72
N ASN A 7 -22.32 5.91 2.71
CA ASN A 7 -23.47 5.01 2.55
C ASN A 7 -24.66 5.70 1.89
N GLU A 8 -25.04 6.91 2.31
CA GLU A 8 -26.19 7.61 1.71
C GLU A 8 -25.84 8.26 0.37
N TRP A 9 -24.77 9.06 0.33
CA TRP A 9 -24.39 9.79 -0.89
C TRP A 9 -23.58 8.94 -1.87
N GLY A 10 -23.11 7.77 -1.43
CA GLY A 10 -22.37 6.85 -2.30
C GLY A 10 -20.99 7.35 -2.73
N PHE A 11 -20.36 8.27 -1.98
CA PHE A 11 -19.06 8.83 -2.34
C PHE A 11 -17.97 7.75 -2.38
N LYS A 12 -17.22 7.71 -3.49
CA LYS A 12 -16.09 6.81 -3.74
C LYS A 12 -14.81 7.61 -3.97
N GLY A 13 -13.97 7.68 -2.96
CA GLY A 13 -12.70 8.41 -2.99
C GLY A 13 -12.11 8.49 -1.59
N ALA A 14 -11.06 9.29 -1.45
CA ALA A 14 -10.38 9.53 -0.19
C ALA A 14 -10.71 10.90 0.41
N PHE A 15 -10.77 10.97 1.73
CA PHE A 15 -10.85 12.22 2.48
C PHE A 15 -9.47 12.62 3.01
N LEU A 16 -9.13 13.87 2.76
CA LEU A 16 -7.97 14.56 3.31
C LEU A 16 -8.44 15.47 4.44
N THR A 17 -7.82 15.37 5.61
CA THR A 17 -8.07 16.36 6.67
C THR A 17 -7.49 17.71 6.29
N ASP A 18 -8.00 18.77 6.92
CA ASP A 18 -7.24 20.01 7.01
C ASP A 18 -5.92 19.78 7.78
N TYR A 19 -5.04 20.78 7.76
CA TYR A 19 -3.74 20.78 8.38
C TYR A 19 -3.82 20.42 9.88
N ALA A 20 -3.16 19.32 10.26
CA ALA A 20 -3.11 18.82 11.62
C ALA A 20 -1.73 19.03 12.24
N ASP A 21 -1.56 20.12 12.98
CA ASP A 21 -0.31 20.48 13.68
C ASP A 21 -0.16 19.82 15.05
N HIS A 22 -1.26 19.36 15.66
CA HIS A 22 -1.27 18.75 16.99
C HIS A 22 -1.89 17.35 16.97
N ARG A 23 -1.07 16.32 17.24
CA ARG A 23 -1.50 14.93 17.26
C ARG A 23 -2.52 14.59 18.36
N ILE A 24 -2.51 15.34 19.47
CA ILE A 24 -3.40 15.11 20.62
C ILE A 24 -4.84 15.54 20.30
N TYR A 25 -5.00 16.70 19.65
CA TYR A 25 -6.31 17.26 19.33
C TYR A 25 -6.83 16.79 17.98
N MET A 26 -5.95 16.69 16.98
CA MET A 26 -6.27 16.20 15.64
C MET A 26 -5.66 14.82 15.46
N ASN A 27 -6.32 13.81 16.03
CA ASN A 27 -5.75 12.47 16.16
C ASN A 27 -6.01 11.59 14.91
N ALA A 28 -4.93 11.03 14.35
CA ALA A 28 -4.99 10.17 13.15
C ALA A 28 -5.75 8.86 13.39
N ASP A 29 -5.63 8.27 14.58
CA ASP A 29 -6.31 7.04 14.96
C ASP A 29 -7.83 7.22 15.00
N GLN A 30 -8.30 8.38 15.48
CA GLN A 30 -9.71 8.72 15.48
C GLN A 30 -10.22 8.95 14.06
N MET A 31 -9.50 9.75 13.27
CA MET A 31 -9.80 9.98 11.85
C MET A 31 -9.98 8.67 11.08
N LEU A 32 -9.04 7.73 11.23
CA LEU A 32 -9.07 6.45 10.54
C LEU A 32 -10.30 5.62 10.92
N ARG A 33 -10.71 5.66 12.20
CA ARG A 33 -11.87 4.92 12.73
C ARG A 33 -13.21 5.48 12.30
N VAL A 34 -13.32 6.81 12.14
CA VAL A 34 -14.58 7.43 11.71
C VAL A 34 -14.81 7.35 10.20
N GLY A 35 -13.78 6.98 9.42
CA GLY A 35 -13.90 6.79 7.97
C GLY A 35 -13.05 7.74 7.12
N GLY A 36 -12.13 8.50 7.72
CA GLY A 36 -11.14 9.30 7.00
C GLY A 36 -9.97 8.47 6.47
N ASP A 37 -9.17 9.05 5.57
CA ASP A 37 -8.20 8.28 4.77
C ASP A 37 -6.80 8.86 4.81
N ILE A 38 -6.66 10.18 4.65
CA ILE A 38 -5.39 10.89 4.64
C ILE A 38 -5.41 11.97 5.72
N ARG A 39 -4.41 11.94 6.60
CA ARG A 39 -4.12 13.03 7.52
C ARG A 39 -3.08 13.96 6.89
N MET A 40 -3.37 15.25 6.87
CA MET A 40 -2.38 16.26 6.51
C MET A 40 -1.55 16.62 7.75
N ASP A 41 -0.28 16.25 7.75
CA ASP A 41 0.62 16.40 8.89
C ASP A 41 1.65 17.52 8.66
N GLY A 42 2.15 18.11 9.74
CA GLY A 42 3.23 19.09 9.69
C GLY A 42 4.55 18.48 9.17
N ALA A 43 5.40 19.28 8.53
CA ALA A 43 6.65 18.80 7.94
C ALA A 43 7.64 18.16 8.94
N THR A 44 7.50 18.50 10.23
CA THR A 44 8.33 17.96 11.33
C THR A 44 7.73 16.70 11.96
N ASP A 45 6.49 16.36 11.62
CA ASP A 45 5.80 15.17 12.10
C ASP A 45 5.89 14.07 11.02
N ASN A 46 6.04 12.82 11.46
CA ASN A 46 6.39 11.70 10.58
C ASN A 46 5.16 10.87 10.18
N GLY A 47 3.96 11.44 10.29
CA GLY A 47 2.70 10.77 9.96
C GLY A 47 2.39 9.58 10.88
N LYS A 48 3.06 9.45 12.03
CA LYS A 48 2.85 8.30 12.93
C LYS A 48 1.52 8.41 13.66
N PHE A 49 0.80 7.29 13.68
CA PHE A 49 -0.31 7.07 14.60
C PHE A 49 0.18 7.15 16.06
N LEU A 50 -0.67 7.64 16.96
CA LEU A 50 -0.32 7.79 18.39
C LEU A 50 -0.62 6.51 19.18
N TYR A 51 -1.60 5.73 18.73
CA TYR A 51 -2.12 4.59 19.47
C TYR A 51 -1.95 3.26 18.70
N GLU A 52 -2.68 2.24 19.14
CA GLU A 52 -2.53 0.85 18.74
C GLU A 52 -2.72 0.58 17.24
N THR A 53 -1.70 -0.04 16.61
CA THR A 53 -1.65 -0.34 15.17
C THR A 53 -1.72 -1.83 14.81
N SER A 54 -1.83 -2.73 15.79
CA SER A 54 -1.89 -4.18 15.58
C SER A 54 -3.32 -4.74 15.55
N SER A 55 -4.30 -4.00 16.08
CA SER A 55 -5.68 -4.48 16.21
C SER A 55 -6.34 -4.78 14.85
N ASN A 56 -7.24 -5.77 14.83
CA ASN A 56 -7.97 -6.15 13.61
C ASN A 56 -8.82 -4.98 13.06
N THR A 57 -9.43 -4.19 13.95
CA THR A 57 -10.19 -3.00 13.57
C THR A 57 -9.31 -1.96 12.91
N TYR A 58 -8.12 -1.69 13.46
CA TYR A 58 -7.15 -0.80 12.85
C TYR A 58 -6.78 -1.29 11.44
N LYS A 59 -6.37 -2.56 11.30
CA LYS A 59 -5.98 -3.16 10.01
C LYS A 59 -7.11 -3.09 8.98
N LYS A 60 -8.36 -3.32 9.38
CA LYS A 60 -9.54 -3.21 8.50
C LYS A 60 -9.71 -1.78 8.00
N ASN A 61 -9.68 -0.80 8.91
CA ASN A 61 -9.87 0.60 8.55
C ASN A 61 -8.70 1.12 7.71
N LEU A 62 -7.46 0.71 8.01
CA LEU A 62 -6.27 1.03 7.22
C LEU A 62 -6.36 0.49 5.80
N ARG A 63 -6.81 -0.76 5.62
CA ARG A 63 -7.04 -1.34 4.28
C ARG A 63 -8.11 -0.58 3.51
N ARG A 64 -9.19 -0.16 4.17
CA ARG A 64 -10.23 0.68 3.56
C ARG A 64 -9.62 2.01 3.08
N ALA A 65 -8.92 2.73 3.95
CA ALA A 65 -8.27 3.99 3.60
C ALA A 65 -7.27 3.84 2.44
N ALA A 66 -6.42 2.81 2.48
CA ALA A 66 -5.46 2.54 1.40
C ALA A 66 -6.15 2.25 0.06
N LYS A 67 -7.25 1.48 0.07
CA LYS A 67 -8.08 1.23 -1.10
C LYS A 67 -8.68 2.53 -1.64
N ASP A 68 -9.24 3.36 -0.77
CA ASP A 68 -9.91 4.60 -1.13
C ASP A 68 -8.93 5.60 -1.78
N VAL A 69 -7.72 5.73 -1.24
CA VAL A 69 -6.64 6.57 -1.80
C VAL A 69 -6.16 6.04 -3.15
N THR A 70 -5.92 4.73 -3.25
CA THR A 70 -5.45 4.10 -4.48
C THR A 70 -6.51 4.20 -5.57
N TYR A 71 -7.78 3.97 -5.23
CA TYR A 71 -8.90 4.12 -6.16
C TYR A 71 -9.01 5.56 -6.66
N MET A 72 -8.98 6.56 -5.76
CA MET A 72 -9.04 7.98 -6.14
C MET A 72 -7.95 8.33 -7.15
N TRP A 73 -6.70 7.93 -6.88
CA TRP A 73 -5.58 8.22 -7.76
C TRP A 73 -5.70 7.51 -9.12
N LEU A 74 -5.99 6.21 -9.13
CA LEU A 74 -6.16 5.44 -10.37
C LEU A 74 -7.34 5.95 -11.21
N ASN A 75 -8.46 6.31 -10.56
CA ASN A 75 -9.62 6.85 -11.23
C ASN A 75 -9.32 8.19 -11.89
N ALA A 76 -8.57 9.08 -11.23
CA ALA A 76 -8.13 10.34 -11.83
C ALA A 76 -7.26 10.11 -13.08
N LEU A 77 -6.33 9.15 -13.03
CA LEU A 77 -5.51 8.77 -14.19
C LEU A 77 -6.35 8.20 -15.33
N ALA A 78 -7.29 7.30 -15.03
CA ALA A 78 -8.15 6.68 -16.03
C ALA A 78 -9.06 7.70 -16.73
N VAL A 79 -9.68 8.61 -15.97
CA VAL A 79 -10.52 9.68 -16.52
C VAL A 79 -9.69 10.65 -17.37
N ASN A 80 -8.49 11.00 -16.93
CA ASN A 80 -7.59 11.86 -17.71
C ASN A 80 -7.15 11.18 -19.02
N ALA A 81 -6.85 9.89 -18.99
CA ALA A 81 -6.50 9.13 -20.19
C ALA A 81 -7.66 9.05 -21.19
N ALA A 82 -8.89 8.81 -20.71
CA ALA A 82 -10.09 8.80 -21.55
C ALA A 82 -10.34 10.17 -22.19
N TYR A 83 -10.27 11.25 -21.41
CA TYR A 83 -10.41 12.62 -21.90
C TYR A 83 -9.39 12.95 -23.01
N ASN A 84 -8.10 12.63 -22.78
CA ASN A 84 -7.05 12.87 -23.76
C ASN A 84 -7.17 12.00 -25.03
N ALA A 85 -7.91 10.88 -24.99
CA ALA A 85 -8.14 10.03 -26.16
C ALA A 85 -9.32 10.53 -27.02
N GLU A 86 -10.31 11.19 -26.43
CA GLU A 86 -11.45 11.77 -27.13
C GLU A 86 -11.13 13.15 -27.73
N GLU A 87 -10.25 13.91 -27.09
CA GLU A 87 -9.97 15.30 -27.44
C GLU A 87 -8.76 15.41 -28.40
N ASN A 88 -8.94 16.07 -29.56
CA ASN A 88 -7.87 16.33 -30.54
C ASN A 88 -6.98 17.57 -30.21
N ASN A 89 -7.09 18.11 -28.99
CA ASN A 89 -6.34 19.28 -28.53
C ASN A 89 -5.04 18.88 -27.79
N VAL A 90 -4.32 19.88 -27.27
CA VAL A 90 -3.11 19.67 -26.46
C VAL A 90 -3.46 18.80 -25.24
N PRO A 91 -2.79 17.65 -25.04
CA PRO A 91 -3.12 16.73 -23.96
C PRO A 91 -2.87 17.38 -22.61
N ILE A 92 -3.76 17.15 -21.64
CA ILE A 92 -3.48 17.48 -20.24
C ILE A 92 -2.50 16.43 -19.73
N ILE A 93 -1.22 16.81 -19.66
CA ILE A 93 -0.14 15.93 -19.18
C ILE A 93 -0.24 15.85 -17.66
N THR A 94 -0.74 14.72 -17.16
CA THR A 94 -0.59 14.35 -15.76
C THR A 94 0.73 13.61 -15.55
N ALA A 95 1.26 13.65 -14.32
CA ALA A 95 2.47 12.91 -13.98
C ALA A 95 2.23 11.41 -14.17
N VAL A 96 2.82 10.84 -15.23
CA VAL A 96 2.78 9.40 -15.46
C VAL A 96 3.66 8.75 -14.39
N PRO A 97 3.12 7.81 -13.58
CA PRO A 97 3.94 7.12 -12.60
C PRO A 97 5.04 6.33 -13.31
N LYS A 98 6.29 6.68 -13.02
CA LYS A 98 7.42 5.81 -13.37
C LYS A 98 7.45 4.66 -12.38
N LEU A 99 7.01 3.49 -12.82
CA LEU A 99 7.10 2.28 -12.01
C LEU A 99 8.56 1.84 -11.90
N ASN A 100 9.23 2.27 -10.83
CA ASN A 100 10.54 1.74 -10.47
C ASN A 100 10.36 0.35 -9.84
N PHE A 101 10.12 -0.65 -10.67
CA PHE A 101 10.03 -2.04 -10.22
C PHE A 101 11.39 -2.46 -9.62
N PRO A 102 11.47 -2.78 -8.31
CA PRO A 102 12.72 -3.13 -7.65
C PRO A 102 13.13 -4.57 -8.01
N TRP A 103 13.67 -4.73 -9.22
CA TRP A 103 14.13 -5.99 -9.82
C TRP A 103 15.09 -6.80 -8.95
N TRP A 104 15.80 -6.15 -8.02
CA TRP A 104 16.67 -6.83 -7.06
C TRP A 104 15.89 -7.74 -6.08
N ILE A 105 14.61 -7.45 -5.78
CA ILE A 105 13.79 -8.28 -4.86
C ILE A 105 13.56 -9.69 -5.42
N PRO A 106 13.00 -9.89 -6.64
CA PRO A 106 12.85 -11.23 -7.20
C PRO A 106 14.20 -11.94 -7.41
N VAL A 107 15.26 -11.19 -7.73
CA VAL A 107 16.62 -11.75 -7.82
C VAL A 107 17.09 -12.33 -6.48
N MET A 108 16.93 -11.58 -5.37
CA MET A 108 17.30 -12.05 -4.03
C MET A 108 16.47 -13.27 -3.59
N ILE A 109 15.19 -13.31 -3.95
CA ILE A 109 14.34 -14.50 -3.73
C ILE A 109 14.91 -15.70 -4.49
N GLY A 110 15.26 -15.53 -5.76
CA GLY A 110 15.88 -16.58 -6.58
C GLY A 110 17.18 -17.10 -6.00
N VAL A 111 18.06 -16.21 -5.53
CA VAL A 111 19.31 -16.57 -4.85
C VAL A 111 19.05 -17.39 -3.59
N ASN A 112 18.11 -16.95 -2.73
CA ASN A 112 17.77 -17.68 -1.51
C ASN A 112 17.25 -19.09 -1.79
N VAL A 113 16.40 -19.25 -2.82
CA VAL A 113 15.89 -20.56 -3.25
C VAL A 113 17.03 -21.46 -3.74
N LEU A 114 17.97 -20.92 -4.53
CA LEU A 114 19.14 -21.68 -5.00
C LEU A 114 20.06 -22.12 -3.86
N VAL A 115 20.35 -21.22 -2.91
CA VAL A 115 21.17 -21.54 -1.73
C VAL A 115 20.49 -22.61 -0.87
N ALA A 116 19.19 -22.48 -0.61
CA ALA A 116 18.44 -23.47 0.15
C ALA A 116 18.43 -24.85 -0.55
N ALA A 117 18.28 -24.88 -1.87
CA ALA A 117 18.37 -26.11 -2.66
C ALA A 117 19.77 -26.73 -2.58
N ALA A 118 20.82 -25.92 -2.75
CA ALA A 118 22.20 -26.38 -2.66
C ALA A 118 22.53 -26.95 -1.26
N CYS A 119 22.14 -26.27 -0.19
CA CYS A 119 22.28 -26.76 1.19
C CYS A 119 21.51 -28.07 1.40
N SER A 120 20.29 -28.18 0.87
CA SER A 120 19.49 -29.41 0.97
C SER A 120 20.16 -30.59 0.26
N VAL A 121 20.68 -30.36 -0.95
CA VAL A 121 21.41 -31.38 -1.72
C VAL A 121 22.68 -31.81 -0.98
N TYR A 122 23.46 -30.85 -0.46
CA TYR A 122 24.67 -31.15 0.31
C TYR A 122 24.37 -31.99 1.56
N LEU A 123 23.32 -31.66 2.31
CA LEU A 123 22.88 -32.45 3.47
C LEU A 123 22.48 -33.88 3.07
N ILE A 124 21.79 -34.06 1.93
CA ILE A 124 21.43 -35.39 1.44
C ILE A 124 22.68 -36.23 1.12
N PHE A 125 23.69 -35.65 0.48
CA PHE A 125 24.93 -36.35 0.12
C PHE A 125 25.81 -36.67 1.33
N THR A 126 25.86 -35.78 2.33
CA THR A 126 26.67 -35.99 3.54
C THR A 126 26.05 -37.00 4.51
N PHE A 127 24.73 -37.03 4.63
CA PHE A 127 24.04 -37.90 5.59
C PHE A 127 23.50 -39.21 4.99
N LYS A 128 23.58 -39.43 3.66
CA LYS A 128 23.32 -40.74 3.06
C LYS A 128 24.47 -41.71 3.36
N LYS A 129 24.26 -42.67 4.28
CA LYS A 129 25.20 -43.78 4.52
C LYS A 129 25.34 -44.67 3.26
N PRO A 130 26.55 -45.12 2.91
CA PRO A 130 26.75 -46.06 1.80
C PRO A 130 26.09 -47.41 2.12
N LYS A 131 25.43 -48.02 1.12
CA LYS A 131 24.84 -49.37 1.27
C LYS A 131 25.95 -50.40 1.53
N PRO A 132 25.77 -51.35 2.47
CA PRO A 132 26.72 -52.43 2.66
C PRO A 132 26.83 -53.26 1.37
N LYS A 133 28.06 -53.52 0.91
CA LYS A 133 28.32 -54.42 -0.21
C LYS A 133 28.04 -55.86 0.24
N GLN A 134 27.16 -56.56 -0.48
CA GLN A 134 27.01 -58.02 -0.43
C GLN A 134 28.25 -58.69 -1.01
#